data_AF-A0A6N7YUC2-F1
#
_entry.id   AF-A0A6N7YUC2-F1
#
_cell.length_a   1.000
_cell.length_b   1.000
_cell.length_c   1.000
_cell.angle_alpha   90.00
_cell.angle_beta   90.00
_cell.angle_gamma   90.00
#
_symmetry.space_group_name_H-M   'P 1'
#
loop_
_entity.id
_entity.type
_entity.pdbx_description
1 polymer ?
#
loop_
_entity_poly.entity_id
_entity_poly.type
_entity_poly.pdbx_seq_one_letter_code
_entity_poly.pdbx_strand_id
1 'polypeptide(L)'
;MPDRAVVLKKLDVVRWVALADFLLLLVLLYASVIADSDSAVSILGPIHGIGFLVQLYLVAVGAGEKLWGWWFLGAVVITGGPLGALLGDLKIRRDLAAA
;
A
#
# COMPACT_ATOMS: atom_id res chain seq x y z
N MET A 1 23.36 -8.19 0.45
CA MET A 1 22.03 -7.83 -0.10
C MET A 1 21.04 -8.87 0.37
N PRO A 2 19.82 -8.48 0.80
CA PRO A 2 18.77 -9.45 1.10
C PRO A 2 18.48 -10.31 -0.14
N ASP A 3 18.05 -11.56 0.09
CA ASP A 3 17.70 -12.47 -1.00
C ASP A 3 16.58 -11.87 -1.87
N ARG A 4 16.85 -11.73 -3.16
CA ARG A 4 15.93 -11.18 -4.16
C ARG A 4 14.57 -11.88 -4.13
N ALA A 5 14.55 -13.21 -3.97
CA ALA A 5 13.30 -13.96 -3.93
C ALA A 5 12.45 -13.58 -2.70
N VAL A 6 13.09 -13.36 -1.55
CA VAL A 6 12.42 -12.92 -0.32
C VAL A 6 11.84 -11.51 -0.49
N VAL A 7 12.60 -10.58 -1.07
CA VAL A 7 12.13 -9.22 -1.34
C VAL A 7 10.92 -9.25 -2.26
N LEU A 8 10.99 -9.97 -3.38
CA LEU A 8 9.89 -10.06 -4.35
C LEU A 8 8.63 -10.67 -3.74
N LYS A 9 8.76 -11.74 -2.95
CA LYS A 9 7.61 -12.38 -2.28
C LYS A 9 6.89 -11.43 -1.33
N LYS A 10 7.63 -10.64 -0.54
CA LYS A 10 7.04 -9.64 0.37
C LYS A 10 6.42 -8.47 -0.40
N LEU A 11 7.06 -8.03 -1.48
CA LEU A 11 6.51 -7.03 -2.39
C LEU A 11 5.23 -7.51 -3.08
N ASP A 12 5.09 -8.81 -3.40
CA ASP A 12 3.84 -9.35 -3.94
C ASP A 12 2.68 -9.21 -2.95
N VAL A 13 2.93 -9.46 -1.66
CA VAL A 13 1.94 -9.25 -0.59
C VAL A 13 1.57 -7.77 -0.49
N VAL A 14 2.55 -6.87 -0.43
CA VAL A 14 2.31 -5.42 -0.40
C VAL A 14 1.46 -4.98 -1.60
N ARG A 15 1.81 -5.45 -2.81
CA ARG A 15 1.09 -5.12 -4.04
C ARG A 15 -0.36 -5.58 -4.02
N TRP A 16 -0.63 -6.83 -3.65
CA TRP A 16 -2.01 -7.35 -3.65
C TRP A 16 -2.89 -6.64 -2.62
N VAL A 17 -2.35 -6.37 -1.43
CA VAL A 17 -3.06 -5.56 -0.42
C VAL A 17 -3.28 -4.15 -0.94
N ALA A 18 -2.28 -3.51 -1.54
CA ALA A 18 -2.39 -2.17 -2.08
C ALA A 18 -3.41 -2.08 -3.23
N LEU A 19 -3.47 -3.08 -4.12
CA LEU A 19 -4.47 -3.13 -5.19
C LEU A 19 -5.89 -3.27 -4.63
N ALA A 20 -6.10 -4.17 -3.67
CA ALA A 20 -7.41 -4.34 -3.03
C ALA A 20 -7.85 -3.05 -2.32
N ASP A 21 -6.94 -2.43 -1.57
CA ASP A 21 -7.21 -1.21 -0.83
C ASP A 21 -7.36 0.02 -1.75
N PHE A 22 -6.66 0.04 -2.89
CA PHE A 22 -6.85 1.06 -3.92
C PHE A 22 -8.24 0.98 -4.54
N LEU A 23 -8.70 -0.22 -4.90
CA LEU A 23 -10.05 -0.43 -5.43
C LEU A 23 -11.10 -0.02 -4.41
N LEU A 24 -10.90 -0.38 -3.13
CA LEU A 24 -11.78 0.05 -2.05
C LEU A 24 -11.79 1.58 -1.91
N LEU A 25 -10.64 2.23 -1.99
CA LEU A 25 -10.54 3.70 -1.96
C LEU A 25 -11.32 4.33 -3.12
N LEU A 26 -11.27 3.78 -4.34
CA LEU A 26 -12.06 4.29 -5.46
C LEU A 26 -13.57 4.19 -5.19
N VAL A 27 -14.03 3.07 -4.62
CA VAL A 27 -15.44 2.88 -4.23
C VAL A 27 -15.84 3.83 -3.12
N LEU A 28 -14.99 4.02 -2.11
CA LEU A 28 -15.20 4.96 -1.01
C LEU A 28 -15.29 6.41 -1.53
N LEU A 29 -14.39 6.81 -2.44
CA LEU A 29 -14.42 8.15 -3.04
C LEU A 29 -15.69 8.37 -3.85
N TYR A 30 -16.15 7.37 -4.61
CA TYR A 30 -17.43 7.46 -5.30
C TYR A 30 -18.60 7.60 -4.31
N ALA A 31 -18.64 6.76 -3.28
CA ALA A 31 -19.68 6.80 -2.25
C ALA A 31 -19.71 8.15 -1.52
N SER A 32 -18.53 8.72 -1.25
CA SER A 32 -18.38 9.98 -0.53
C SER A 32 -18.65 11.21 -1.38
N VAL A 33 -18.15 11.26 -2.62
CA VAL A 33 -18.13 12.49 -3.43
C VAL A 33 -19.25 12.52 -4.47
N ILE A 34 -19.67 11.36 -4.98
CA ILE A 34 -20.64 11.27 -6.08
C ILE A 34 -22.00 10.84 -5.57
N ALA A 35 -22.05 9.78 -4.75
CA ALA A 35 -23.31 9.25 -4.23
C ALA A 35 -23.77 9.92 -2.93
N ASP A 36 -22.90 10.71 -2.29
CA ASP A 36 -23.14 11.42 -1.02
C ASP A 36 -23.79 10.53 0.05
N SER A 37 -23.26 9.31 0.20
CA SER A 37 -23.86 8.25 1.01
C SER A 37 -23.10 8.04 2.32
N ASP A 38 -23.57 8.70 3.38
CA ASP A 38 -23.01 8.57 4.74
C ASP A 38 -23.01 7.13 5.24
N SER A 39 -24.06 6.36 4.92
CA SER A 39 -24.14 4.95 5.33
C SER A 39 -23.04 4.11 4.69
N ALA A 40 -22.80 4.27 3.38
CA ALA A 40 -21.71 3.58 2.69
C ALA A 40 -20.34 4.04 3.22
N VAL A 41 -20.15 5.34 3.42
CA VAL A 41 -18.90 5.90 3.97
C VAL A 41 -18.61 5.37 5.38
N SER A 42 -19.63 5.26 6.24
CA SER A 42 -19.48 4.76 7.61
C SER A 42 -19.00 3.30 7.68
N ILE A 43 -19.20 2.52 6.61
CA ILE A 43 -18.75 1.13 6.50
C ILE A 43 -17.43 1.05 5.75
N LEU A 44 -17.35 1.66 4.57
CA LEU A 44 -16.19 1.58 3.68
C LEU A 44 -14.98 2.33 4.25
N GLY A 45 -15.20 3.45 4.95
CA GLY A 45 -14.17 4.27 5.57
C GLY A 45 -13.31 3.47 6.56
N PRO A 46 -13.91 2.84 7.60
CA PRO A 46 -13.17 1.98 8.51
C PRO A 46 -12.45 0.80 7.83
N ILE A 47 -13.07 0.17 6.82
CA ILE A 47 -12.42 -0.94 6.09
C ILE A 47 -11.17 -0.43 5.37
N HIS A 48 -11.25 0.72 4.70
CA HIS A 48 -10.11 1.34 4.04
C HIS A 48 -9.05 1.78 5.06
N GLY A 49 -9.47 2.35 6.20
CA GLY A 49 -8.57 2.70 7.30
C GLY A 49 -7.78 1.50 7.83
N ILE A 50 -8.43 0.34 7.98
CA ILE A 50 -7.73 -0.92 8.36
C ILE A 50 -6.77 -1.34 7.25
N GLY A 51 -7.18 -1.29 5.98
CA GLY A 51 -6.32 -1.56 4.83
C GLY A 51 -5.06 -0.70 4.84
N PHE A 52 -5.22 0.61 5.07
CA PHE A 52 -4.11 1.56 5.22
C PHE A 52 -3.14 1.16 6.34
N LEU A 53 -3.65 0.81 7.54
CA LEU A 53 -2.80 0.38 8.65
C LEU A 53 -2.04 -0.91 8.35
N VAL A 54 -2.66 -1.87 7.65
CA VAL A 54 -2.00 -3.09 7.19
C VAL A 54 -0.86 -2.75 6.22
N GLN A 55 -1.08 -1.83 5.29
CA GLN A 55 -0.03 -1.39 4.36
C GLN A 55 1.16 -0.73 5.08
N LEU A 56 0.89 0.16 6.04
CA LEU A 56 1.93 0.76 6.87
C LEU A 56 2.74 -0.30 7.61
N TYR A 57 2.05 -1.26 8.23
CA TYR A 57 2.70 -2.37 8.93
C TYR A 57 3.61 -3.18 8.00
N LEU A 58 3.10 -3.63 6.85
CA LEU A 58 3.87 -4.46 5.92
C LEU A 58 5.13 -3.74 5.42
N VAL A 59 5.01 -2.47 5.06
CA VAL A 59 6.13 -1.68 4.55
C VAL A 59 7.12 -1.34 5.66
N ALA A 60 6.65 -1.03 6.87
CA ALA A 60 7.51 -0.80 8.04
C ALA A 60 8.29 -2.06 8.43
N VAL A 61 7.64 -3.23 8.44
CA VAL A 61 8.28 -4.52 8.73
C VAL A 61 9.39 -4.80 7.72
N GLY A 62 9.13 -4.68 6.41
CA GLY A 62 10.18 -4.91 5.42
C GLY A 62 11.32 -3.90 5.48
N ALA A 63 11.07 -2.65 5.91
CA ALA A 63 12.12 -1.68 6.17
C ALA A 63 12.96 -2.05 7.41
N GLY A 64 12.32 -2.51 8.49
CA GLY A 64 12.98 -3.03 9.68
C GLY A 64 13.82 -4.29 9.42
N GLU A 65 13.37 -5.15 8.52
CA GLU A 65 14.10 -6.32 8.00
C GLU A 65 15.20 -5.95 6.99
N LYS A 66 15.42 -4.65 6.72
CA LYS A 66 16.40 -4.13 5.75
C LYS A 66 16.20 -4.62 4.31
N LEU A 67 14.97 -4.94 3.93
CA LEU A 67 14.62 -5.34 2.56
C LEU A 67 14.53 -4.13 1.61
N TRP A 68 14.16 -2.98 2.16
CA TRP A 68 14.08 -1.69 1.48
C TRP A 68 14.28 -0.54 2.49
N GLY A 69 14.33 0.70 2.01
CA GLY A 69 14.51 1.87 2.87
C GLY A 69 13.21 2.38 3.50
N TRP A 70 13.34 3.06 4.64
CA TRP A 70 12.23 3.73 5.35
C TRP A 70 11.50 4.80 4.53
N TRP A 71 12.10 5.27 3.43
CA TRP A 71 11.43 6.15 2.47
C TRP A 71 10.13 5.54 1.93
N PHE A 72 10.05 4.21 1.81
CA PHE A 72 8.87 3.54 1.30
C PHE A 72 7.67 3.74 2.25
N LEU A 73 7.91 3.65 3.56
CA LEU A 73 6.89 3.95 4.57
C LEU A 73 6.42 5.41 4.45
N GLY A 74 7.37 6.35 4.30
CA GLY A 74 7.05 7.76 4.08
C GLY A 74 6.19 7.98 2.83
N ALA A 75 6.49 7.29 1.74
CA ALA A 75 5.69 7.35 0.52
C ALA A 75 4.25 6.87 0.73
N VAL A 76 4.05 5.75 1.45
CA VAL A 76 2.71 5.24 1.79
C VAL A 76 1.95 6.26 2.63
N VAL A 77 2.56 6.85 3.66
CA VAL A 77 1.91 7.85 4.53
C VAL A 77 1.49 9.10 3.74
N ILE A 78 2.39 9.66 2.93
CA ILE A 78 2.17 10.95 2.25
C ILE A 78 1.11 10.85 1.15
N THR A 79 1.05 9.71 0.45
CA THR A 79 0.16 9.53 -0.70
C THR A 79 -1.19 8.90 -0.33
N GLY A 80 -1.45 8.72 0.97
CA GLY A 80 -2.73 8.20 1.47
C GLY A 80 -2.87 6.68 1.39
N GLY A 81 -1.76 5.93 1.34
CA GLY A 81 -1.76 4.48 1.45
C GLY A 81 -1.44 3.75 0.15
N PRO A 82 -2.47 3.25 -0.56
CA PRO A 82 -2.29 2.32 -1.67
C PRO A 82 -1.49 2.90 -2.84
N LEU A 83 -1.59 4.20 -3.12
CA LEU A 83 -0.81 4.84 -4.19
C LEU A 83 0.70 4.75 -3.92
N GLY A 84 1.14 5.11 -2.72
CA GLY A 84 2.54 5.06 -2.32
C GLY A 84 3.06 3.64 -2.26
N ALA A 85 2.23 2.70 -1.81
CA ALA A 85 2.55 1.28 -1.79
C ALA A 85 2.84 0.73 -3.20
N LEU A 86 1.99 1.05 -4.18
CA LEU A 86 2.16 0.63 -5.57
C LEU A 86 3.38 1.30 -6.23
N LEU A 87 3.57 2.60 -6.03
CA LEU A 87 4.72 3.33 -6.59
C LEU A 87 6.05 2.84 -6.01
N GLY A 88 6.10 2.58 -4.70
CA GLY A 88 7.30 2.05 -4.06
C GLY A 88 7.60 0.60 -4.47
N ASP A 89 6.58 -0.25 -4.60
CA ASP A 89 6.71 -1.60 -5.17
C ASP A 89 7.32 -1.55 -6.58
N LEU A 90 6.76 -0.71 -7.47
CA LEU A 90 7.26 -0.54 -8.83
C LEU A 90 8.70 -0.06 -8.84
N LYS A 91 9.04 0.94 -8.01
CA LYS A 91 10.40 1.46 -7.92
C LYS A 91 11.38 0.38 -7.47
N ILE A 92 11.11 -0.33 -6.37
CA ILE A 92 12.03 -1.34 -5.83
C ILE A 92 12.24 -2.48 -6.82
N ARG A 93 11.18 -2.93 -7.52
CA ARG A 93 11.33 -3.97 -8.55
C ARG A 93 12.15 -3.52 -9.75
N ARG A 94 12.02 -2.26 -10.16
CA ARG A 94 12.86 -1.69 -11.24
C ARG A 94 14.32 -1.64 -10.80
N ASP A 95 14.58 -1.19 -9.58
CA ASP A 95 15.93 -1.15 -9.01
C ASP A 95 16.55 -2.58 -8.94
N LEU A 96 15.77 -3.59 -8.55
CA LEU A 96 16.17 -5.00 -8.52
C LEU A 96 16.29 -5.69 -9.89
N ALA A 97 15.73 -5.11 -10.94
CA ALA A 97 15.86 -5.61 -12.30
C ALA A 97 17.07 -5.00 -13.03
N ALA A 98 17.53 -3.83 -12.56
CA ALA A 98 18.69 -3.12 -13.09
C ALA A 98 20.02 -3.47 -12.40
N ALA A 99 19.96 -4.21 -11.27
CA ALA A 99 21.11 -4.73 -10.53
C ALA A 99 21.43 -6.17 -10.93
#